data_AF-A0A7C1NQM1-F1
#
_entry.id   AF-A0A7C1NQM1-F1
#
_cell.length_a   1.000
_cell.length_b   1.000
_cell.length_c   1.000
_cell.angle_alpha   90.00
_cell.angle_beta   90.00
_cell.angle_gamma   90.00
#
_symmetry.space_group_name_H-M   'P 1'
#
loop_
_entity.id
_entity.type
_entity.pdbx_description
1 polymer ?
#
loop_
_entity_poly.entity_id
_entity_poly.type
_entity_poly.pdbx_seq_one_letter_code
_entity_poly.pdbx_strand_id
1 'polypeptide(L)' 'MQYVYFVSYSHTHGFNKVEFGNARVFLQEKITSREHLENIKEFLEGIHPPRKNVVILNFQLLREEESMGR' A
#
# COMPACT_ATOMS: atom_id res chain seq x y z
N MET A 1 -4.46 4.25 -16.98
CA MET A 1 -5.46 4.58 -15.93
C MET A 1 -4.71 4.63 -14.62
N GLN A 2 -4.97 5.58 -13.71
CA GLN A 2 -4.36 5.62 -12.39
C GLN A 2 -5.41 5.38 -11.30
N TYR A 3 -5.12 4.45 -10.39
CA TYR A 3 -5.97 4.10 -9.26
C TYR A 3 -5.29 4.56 -7.97
N VAL A 4 -6.04 5.28 -7.14
CA VAL A 4 -5.53 5.82 -5.88
C VAL A 4 -6.20 5.12 -4.72
N TYR A 5 -5.42 4.48 -3.86
CA TYR A 5 -5.90 3.74 -2.71
C TYR A 5 -5.46 4.39 -1.41
N PHE A 6 -6.35 4.36 -0.41
CA PHE A 6 -5.98 4.49 0.98
C PHE A 6 -5.72 3.09 1.54
N VAL A 7 -4.58 2.88 2.18
CA VAL A 7 -4.16 1.58 2.73
C VAL A 7 -3.81 1.75 4.20
N SER A 8 -4.46 0.97 5.06
CA SER A 8 -4.12 0.83 6.47
C SER A 8 -3.36 -0.48 6.68
N TYR A 9 -2.24 -0.43 7.39
CA TYR A 9 -1.37 -1.58 7.61
C TYR A 9 -0.76 -1.56 9.02
N SER A 10 -0.38 -2.74 9.50
CA SER A 10 0.54 -2.88 10.61
C SER A 10 1.93 -3.25 10.11
N HIS A 11 2.94 -2.97 10.92
CA HIS A 11 4.33 -3.35 10.66
C HIS A 11 5.13 -3.40 11.95
N THR A 12 6.32 -3.95 11.89
CA THR A 12 7.31 -3.83 12.97
C THR A 12 8.40 -2.84 12.58
N HIS A 13 8.77 -2.01 13.56
CA HIS A 13 9.92 -1.11 13.47
C HIS A 13 10.82 -1.35 14.71
N GLY A 14 12.11 -1.67 14.49
CA GLY A 14 13.04 -2.00 15.57
C GLY A 14 12.73 -3.33 16.28
N PHE A 15 13.06 -3.41 17.59
CA PHE A 15 12.87 -4.61 18.41
C PHE A 15 11.37 -4.83 18.75
N ASN A 16 10.69 -5.66 17.95
CA ASN A 16 9.40 -6.30 18.21
C ASN A 16 8.18 -5.42 18.53
N LYS A 17 8.25 -4.10 18.29
CA LYS A 17 7.08 -3.24 18.45
C LYS A 17 6.22 -3.28 17.19
N VAL A 18 4.93 -3.58 17.37
CA VAL A 18 3.92 -3.45 16.31
C VAL A 18 3.44 -2.00 16.26
N GLU A 19 3.50 -1.41 15.08
CA GLU A 19 3.04 -0.06 14.80
C GLU A 19 2.03 -0.07 13.64
N PHE A 20 1.16 0.93 13.64
CA PHE A 20 0.11 1.08 12.64
C PHE A 20 0.42 2.29 11.76
N GLY A 21 0.18 2.15 10.48
CA GLY A 21 0.39 3.21 9.51
C GLY A 21 -0.75 3.27 8.51
N ASN A 22 -0.84 4.42 7.87
CA ASN A 22 -1.69 4.63 6.70
C ASN A 22 -0.82 5.10 5.55
N ALA A 23 -1.20 4.78 4.32
CA ALA A 23 -0.52 5.20 3.12
C ALA A 23 -1.53 5.52 2.02
N ARG A 24 -1.13 6.46 1.16
CA ARG A 24 -1.79 6.70 -0.12
C ARG A 24 -0.96 6.02 -1.20
N VAL A 25 -1.54 5.06 -1.90
CA VAL A 25 -0.85 4.22 -2.90
C VAL A 25 -1.43 4.52 -4.28
N PHE A 26 -0.56 4.68 -5.26
CA PHE A 26 -0.92 4.97 -6.66
C PHE A 26 -0.55 3.76 -7.50
N LEU A 27 -1.52 3.18 -8.19
CA LEU A 27 -1.34 1.99 -9.04
C LEU A 27 -1.79 2.28 -10.47
N GLN A 28 -1.17 1.62 -11.44
CA GLN A 28 -1.61 1.67 -12.85
C GLN A 28 -2.73 0.64 -13.13
N GLU A 29 -2.92 -0.32 -12.22
CA GLU A 29 -3.91 -1.39 -12.32
C GLU A 29 -4.78 -1.43 -11.07
N LYS A 30 -6.02 -1.90 -11.22
CA LYS A 30 -6.98 -2.03 -10.12
C LYS A 30 -6.64 -3.27 -9.29
N ILE A 31 -6.69 -3.14 -7.96
CA ILE A 31 -6.54 -4.28 -7.04
C ILE A 31 -7.72 -5.24 -7.24
N THR A 32 -7.46 -6.40 -7.84
CA THR A 32 -8.45 -7.46 -8.08
C THR A 32 -8.00 -8.82 -7.56
N SER A 33 -6.78 -8.91 -7.02
CA SER A 33 -6.14 -10.17 -6.64
C SER A 33 -5.26 -9.99 -5.41
N ARG A 34 -4.90 -11.12 -4.79
CA ARG A 34 -3.95 -11.13 -3.66
C ARG A 34 -2.56 -10.68 -4.07
N GLU A 35 -2.12 -10.99 -5.29
CA GLU A 35 -0.81 -10.59 -5.82
C GLU A 35 -0.63 -9.06 -5.81
N HIS A 36 -1.67 -8.31 -6.19
CA HIS A 36 -1.65 -6.84 -6.08
C HIS A 36 -1.40 -6.35 -4.65
N LEU A 37 -1.92 -7.06 -3.64
CA LEU A 37 -1.72 -6.71 -2.24
C LEU A 37 -0.31 -7.03 -1.75
N GLU A 38 0.31 -8.11 -2.25
CA GLU A 38 1.71 -8.42 -1.94
C GLU A 38 2.65 -7.36 -2.54
N ASN A 39 2.39 -6.87 -3.76
CA ASN A 39 3.17 -5.77 -4.35
C ASN A 39 3.10 -4.48 -3.50
N ILE A 40 1.91 -4.17 -2.96
CA ILE A 40 1.74 -3.01 -2.05
C ILE A 40 2.51 -3.22 -0.75
N LYS A 41 2.48 -4.44 -0.21
CA LYS A 41 3.23 -4.80 0.99
C LYS A 41 4.73 -4.59 0.79
N GLU A 42 5.31 -5.10 -0.29
CA GLU A 42 6.72 -4.92 -0.64
C GLU A 42 7.09 -3.42 -0.75
N PHE A 43 6.23 -2.64 -1.41
CA PHE A 43 6.40 -1.19 -1.48
C PHE A 43 6.43 -0.54 -0.08
N LEU A 44 5.49 -0.90 0.80
CA LEU A 44 5.40 -0.36 2.16
C LEU A 44 6.57 -0.77 3.05
N GLU A 45 7.13 -1.96 2.86
CA GLU A 45 8.34 -2.44 3.52
C GLU A 45 9.58 -1.62 3.13
N GLY A 46 9.63 -1.15 1.88
CA GLY A 46 10.70 -0.29 1.35
C GLY A 46 10.68 1.16 1.82
N ILE A 47 9.64 1.64 2.52
CA ILE A 47 9.54 3.03 2.98
C ILE A 47 10.45 3.29 4.18
N HIS A 48 11.12 4.44 4.22
CA HIS A 48 12.08 4.78 5.26
C HIS A 48 11.44 5.22 6.60
N PRO A 49 12.06 4.87 7.75
CA PRO A 49 12.99 3.74 7.90
C PRO A 49 12.28 2.41 7.59
N PRO A 50 12.99 1.42 7.00
CA PRO A 50 12.37 0.22 6.44
C PRO A 50 11.51 -0.49 7.48
N ARG A 51 10.31 -0.84 7.05
CA ARG A 51 9.32 -1.56 7.85
C ARG A 51 9.49 -3.05 7.63
N LYS A 52 9.23 -3.85 8.66
CA LYS A 52 9.27 -5.31 8.57
C LYS A 52 7.89 -5.89 8.83
N ASN A 53 7.64 -7.10 8.31
CA ASN A 53 6.41 -7.86 8.57
C ASN A 53 5.15 -7.05 8.30
N VAL A 54 5.10 -6.34 7.17
CA VAL A 54 3.93 -5.50 6.86
C VAL A 54 2.72 -6.41 6.63
N VAL A 55 1.59 -6.05 7.25
CA VAL A 55 0.30 -6.70 7.05
C VAL A 55 -0.72 -5.64 6.68
N ILE A 56 -1.33 -5.78 5.50
CA ILE A 56 -2.44 -4.92 5.08
C ILE A 56 -3.68 -5.31 5.87
N LEU A 57 -4.25 -4.34 6.59
CA LEU A 57 -5.46 -4.52 7.41
C LEU A 57 -6.71 -4.14 6.64
N ASN A 58 -6.61 -3.06 5.85
CA ASN A 58 -7.70 -2.56 5.02
C ASN A 58 -7.15 -1.77 3.83
N PHE A 59 -7.90 -1.73 2.73
CA PHE A 59 -7.64 -0.84 1.62
C PHE A 59 -8.96 -0.33 1.02
N GLN A 60 -8.98 0.92 0.59
CA GLN A 60 -10.15 1.55 -0.01
C GLN A 60 -9.72 2.31 -1.26
N LEU A 61 -10.41 2.05 -2.37
CA LEU A 61 -10.26 2.85 -3.58
C LEU A 61 -10.82 4.26 -3.33
N LEU A 62 -9.99 5.27 -3.50
CA LEU A 62 -10.36 6.68 -3.36
C LEU A 62 -10.72 7.32 -4.70
N ARG A 63 -10.00 6.96 -5.77
CA ARG A 63 -10.16 7.58 -7.09
C ARG A 63 -9.73 6.65 -8.21
N GLU A 64 -10.48 6.67 -9.31
CA GLU A 64 -10.09 6.13 -10.62
C GLU A 64 -9.92 7.34 -11.56
N GLU A 65 -8.71 7.56 -12.09
CA GLU A 65 -8.43 8.64 -13.05
C GLU A 65 -8.01 8.04 -14.39
N GLU A 66 -8.71 8.43 -15.46
CA GLU A 66 -8.19 8.19 -16.80
C GLU A 66 -6.84 8.90 -16.92
N SER A 67 -5.83 8.17 -17.38
CA SER A 67 -4.56 8.79 -17.72
C SER A 67 -4.85 9.72 -18.88
N MET A 68 -5.02 11.02 -18.60
CA MET A 68 -5.13 11.99 -19.67
C MET A 68 -3.83 11.90 -20.46
N GLY A 69 -3.94 11.32 -21.66
CA GLY A 69 -2.86 11.30 -22.63
C GLY A 69 -2.39 12.73 -22.84
N ARG A 70 -1.10 12.95 -22.59
CA ARG A 70 -0.38 14.10 -23.13
C ARG A 70 0.33 13.64 -24.39
#